data_AF-A0A0F9D844-F1
#
_entry.id   AF-A0A0F9D844-F1
#
_cell.length_a   1.000
_cell.length_b   1.000
_cell.length_c   1.000
_cell.angle_alpha   90.00
_cell.angle_beta   90.00
_cell.angle_gamma   90.00
#
_symmetry.space_group_name_H-M   'P 1'
#
loop_
_entity.id
_entity.type
_entity.pdbx_description
1 polymer ?
#
loop_
_entity_poly.entity_id
_entity_poly.type
_entity_poly.pdbx_seq_one_letter_code
_entity_poly.pdbx_strand_id
1 'polypeptide(L)' 'NMGEDKKSGWWWPGSAGKAHYMHEDSGRSLCMKWLTFAPVSLEQGNDGSPDNCVVCKRRLAAMSAEAQGTG' A
#
# COMPACT_ATOMS: atom_id res chain seq x y z
N ASN A 1 12.74 9.83 21.59
CA ASN A 1 11.68 8.82 21.43
C ASN A 1 10.58 9.40 20.55
N MET A 2 10.83 9.49 19.25
CA MET A 2 9.77 9.73 18.27
C MET A 2 9.62 8.42 17.51
N GLY A 3 8.55 7.68 17.78
CA GLY A 3 8.11 6.63 16.87
C GLY A 3 7.61 7.34 15.62
N GLU A 4 8.46 7.44 14.60
CA GLU A 4 8.05 7.79 13.25
C GLU A 4 6.94 6.81 12.85
N ASP A 5 5.71 7.33 12.78
CA ASP A 5 4.56 6.71 12.17
C ASP A 5 4.90 6.35 10.72
N LYS A 6 5.47 5.16 10.55
CA LYS A 6 5.75 4.51 9.27
C LYS A 6 4.45 4.44 8.46
N LYS A 7 4.35 5.19 7.37
CA LYS A 7 3.12 5.41 6.60
C LYS A 7 3.17 4.61 5.31
N SER A 8 2.59 3.41 5.34
CA SER A 8 2.22 2.66 4.12
C SER A 8 1.21 3.45 3.27
N GLY A 9 1.19 3.30 1.95
CA GLY A 9 0.25 4.05 1.10
C GLY A 9 0.37 3.74 -0.39
N TRP A 10 -0.36 4.48 -1.22
CA TRP A 10 -0.41 4.26 -2.66
C TRP A 10 0.76 4.94 -3.37
N TRP A 11 1.48 4.16 -4.16
CA TRP A 11 2.55 4.64 -5.03
C TRP A 11 2.14 4.47 -6.50
N TRP A 12 2.46 5.44 -7.35
CA TRP A 12 2.25 5.34 -8.78
C TRP A 12 3.57 5.04 -9.51
N PRO A 13 3.83 3.79 -9.92
CA PRO A 13 4.95 3.52 -10.81
C PRO A 13 4.61 4.13 -12.17
N GLY A 14 5.45 5.05 -12.67
CA GLY A 14 5.19 5.78 -13.91
C GLY A 14 4.90 4.90 -15.14
N SER A 15 5.29 3.62 -15.10
CA SER A 15 5.08 2.65 -16.18
C SER A 15 3.86 1.71 -16.01
N ALA A 16 3.21 1.70 -14.84
CA ALA A 16 2.24 0.65 -14.50
C ALA A 16 0.79 0.95 -14.88
N GLY A 17 0.46 2.22 -15.13
CA GLY A 17 -0.91 2.67 -15.39
C GLY A 17 -1.89 2.50 -14.21
N LYS A 18 -1.40 2.07 -13.04
CA LYS A 18 -2.18 1.85 -11.82
C LYS A 18 -1.37 2.20 -10.58
N ALA A 19 -2.06 2.65 -9.53
CA ALA A 19 -1.44 2.81 -8.22
C ALA A 19 -1.27 1.46 -7.51
N HIS A 20 -0.17 1.30 -6.77
CA HIS A 20 0.16 0.10 -6.01
C HIS A 20 0.38 0.46 -4.55
N TYR A 21 -0.36 -0.20 -3.65
CA TYR A 21 -0.20 0.01 -2.22
C TYR A 21 1.12 -0.59 -1.75
N MET A 22 1.98 0.23 -1.17
CA MET A 22 3.33 -0.09 -0.68
C MET A 22 3.31 -0.26 0.83
N HIS A 23 3.89 -1.36 1.29
CA HIS A 23 4.17 -1.58 2.70
C HIS A 23 5.55 -1.03 3.03
N GLU A 24 5.61 0.01 3.86
CA GLU A 24 6.85 0.77 4.12
C GLU A 24 7.99 -0.14 4.58
N ASP A 25 7.74 -1.02 5.56
CA ASP A 25 8.80 -1.87 6.15
C ASP A 25 9.48 -2.80 5.14
N SER A 26 8.78 -3.17 4.06
CA SER A 26 9.30 -4.12 3.07
C SER A 26 9.73 -3.44 1.76
N GLY A 27 9.37 -2.15 1.59
CA GLY A 27 9.42 -1.48 0.29
C GLY A 27 8.65 -2.25 -0.79
N ARG A 28 7.76 -3.19 -0.45
CA ARG A 28 7.10 -4.10 -1.37
C ARG A 28 5.60 -3.81 -1.44
N SER A 29 5.08 -3.86 -2.65
CA SER A 29 3.64 -3.70 -2.88
C SER A 29 2.85 -4.89 -2.36
N LEU A 30 1.60 -4.67 -1.97
CA LEU A 30 0.70 -5.75 -1.56
C LEU A 30 0.48 -6.79 -2.66
N CYS A 31 0.52 -6.40 -3.94
CA CYS A 31 0.40 -7.36 -5.05
C CYS A 31 1.70 -8.14 -5.31
N MET A 32 2.77 -7.87 -4.55
CA MET A 32 4.08 -8.53 -4.60
C MET A 32 4.86 -8.35 -5.91
N LYS A 33 4.37 -7.52 -6.84
CA LYS A 33 4.98 -7.26 -8.15
C LYS A 33 5.94 -6.09 -8.18
N TRP A 34 5.75 -5.15 -7.26
CA TRP A 34 6.57 -3.94 -7.16
C TRP A 34 7.37 -3.93 -5.88
N LEU A 35 8.61 -3.48 -6.00
CA LEU A 35 9.59 -3.31 -4.93
C LEU A 35 10.31 -1.99 -5.17
N THR A 36 10.45 -1.19 -4.14
CA THR A 36 11.16 0.10 -4.17
C THR A 36 12.34 0.03 -3.21
N PHE A 37 13.55 0.33 -3.70
CA PHE A 37 14.77 0.37 -2.88
C PHE A 37 15.12 1.77 -2.38
N ALA A 38 14.33 2.77 -2.78
CA ALA A 38 14.49 4.16 -2.37
C ALA A 38 13.17 4.67 -1.76
N PRO A 39 13.22 5.71 -0.91
CA PRO A 39 12.02 6.38 -0.43
C PRO A 39 11.16 6.85 -1.61
N VAL A 40 9.87 6.55 -1.55
CA VAL A 40 8.88 7.00 -2.53
C VAL A 40 7.79 7.79 -1.84
N SER A 41 7.19 8.75 -2.55
CA SER A 41 6.00 9.45 -2.05
C SER A 41 4.81 8.50 -2.08
N LEU A 42 4.18 8.32 -0.92
CA LEU A 42 3.03 7.46 -0.72
C LEU A 42 1.79 8.29 -0.42
N GLU A 43 0.78 8.18 -1.27
CA GLU A 43 -0.53 8.79 -1.04
C GLU A 43 -1.29 8.01 0.03
N GLN A 44 -1.83 8.71 1.03
CA GLN A 44 -2.66 8.13 2.09
C GLN A 44 -4.14 8.16 1.70
N GLY A 45 -4.88 7.09 2.01
CA GLY A 45 -6.29 6.98 1.67
C GLY A 45 -6.53 6.69 0.20
N ASN A 46 -7.66 7.14 -0.37
CA ASN A 46 -8.04 6.87 -1.76
C ASN A 46 -8.17 5.37 -2.12
N ASP A 47 -8.40 4.51 -1.13
CA ASP A 47 -8.43 3.05 -1.29
C ASP A 47 -9.49 2.58 -2.31
N GLY A 48 -10.55 3.38 -2.48
CA GLY A 48 -11.65 3.11 -3.41
C GLY A 48 -11.36 3.41 -4.89
N SER A 49 -10.25 4.08 -5.23
CA SER A 49 -10.01 4.54 -6.60
C SER A 49 -10.05 3.40 -7.64
N PRO A 50 -10.68 3.60 -8.81
CA PRO A 50 -10.63 2.65 -9.93
C PRO A 50 -9.21 2.48 -10.51
N ASP A 51 -8.34 3.47 -10.30
CA ASP A 51 -6.97 3.45 -10.81
C ASP A 51 -6.02 2.64 -9.93
N ASN A 52 -6.45 2.27 -8.73
CA ASN A 52 -5.69 1.41 -7.85
C ASN A 52 -5.66 -0.03 -8.38
N CYS A 53 -4.53 -0.69 -8.16
CA CYS A 53 -4.36 -2.10 -8.43
C CYS A 53 -5.41 -2.92 -7.66
N VAL A 54 -6.28 -3.64 -8.38
CA VAL A 54 -7.37 -4.44 -7.80
C VAL A 54 -6.85 -5.47 -6.79
N VAL A 55 -5.67 -6.06 -7.03
CA VAL A 55 -5.05 -7.02 -6.10
C VAL A 55 -4.61 -6.33 -4.80
N CYS A 56 -4.02 -5.13 -4.89
CA CYS A 56 -3.66 -4.34 -3.72
C CYS A 56 -4.92 -3.97 -2.92
N LYS A 57 -5.99 -3.48 -3.58
CA LYS A 57 -7.26 -3.15 -2.92
C LYS A 57 -7.85 -4.33 -2.14
N ARG A 58 -7.90 -5.51 -2.77
CA ARG A 58 -8.44 -6.73 -2.12
C ARG A 58 -7.63 -7.14 -0.89
N ARG A 59 -6.30 -7.09 -0.99
CA ARG A 59 -5.42 -7.46 0.13
C ARG A 59 -5.48 -6.43 1.25
N LEU A 60 -5.54 -5.14 0.91
CA LEU A 60 -5.72 -4.07 1.89
C LEU A 60 -7.03 -4.25 2.66
N ALA A 61 -8.15 -4.51 1.96
CA ALA A 61 -9.44 -4.77 2.59
C ALA A 61 -9.42 -6.01 3.49
N ALA A 62 -8.74 -7.08 3.09
CA ALA A 62 -8.57 -8.29 3.93
C ALA A 62 -7.79 -7.97 5.22
N MET A 63 -6.66 -7.26 5.11
CA MET A 63 -5.86 -6.85 6.27
C MET A 63 -6.64 -5.95 7.23
N SER A 64 -7.43 -5.01 6.69
CA SER A 64 -8.29 -4.14 7.50
C SER A 64 -9.40 -4.90 8.22
N ALA A 65 -9.94 -5.97 7.61
CA ALA A 65 -10.93 -6.83 8.23
C ALA A 65 -10.30 -7.74 9.31
N GLU A 66 -9.10 -8.27 9.07
CA GLU A 66 -8.35 -9.08 10.04
C GLU A 66 -7.93 -8.27 11.27
N ALA A 67 -7.53 -7.01 11.09
CA ALA A 67 -7.21 -6.09 12.19
C ALA A 67 -8.43 -5.77 13.09
N GLN A 68 -9.65 -6.04 12.62
CA GLN A 68 -10.91 -5.81 13.36
C GLN A 68 -11.47 -7.11 13.95
N GLY A 69 -10.76 -8.23 13.86
CA GLY A 69 -11.23 -9.58 14.18
C GLY A 69 -10.51 -10.31 15.31
N THR A 70 -9.76 -9.63 16.18
CA THR A 70 -9.22 -10.25 17.41
C THR A 70 -10.16 -10.01 18.58
N GLY A 71 -11.13 -10.91 18.73
CA GLY A 71 -11.85 -11.16 19.98
C GLY A 71 -11.14 -12.21 20.82
#